data_AF-A0A1C6NWN8-F1
#
_entry.id   AF-A0A1C6NWN8-F1
#
_cell.length_a   1.000
_cell.length_b   1.000
_cell.length_c   1.000
_cell.angle_alpha   90.00
_cell.angle_beta   90.00
_cell.angle_gamma   90.00
#
_symmetry.space_group_name_H-M   'P 1'
#
loop_
_entity.id
_entity.type
_entity.pdbx_description
1 polymer ?
#
loop_
_entity_poly.entity_id
_entity_poly.type
_entity_poly.pdbx_seq_one_letter_code
_entity_poly.pdbx_strand_id
1 'polypeptide(L)'
;MMPPSSPRPSAERHAFLRSCGDQGIAFVPFFAIAGPGREEGATGTQSEAVEAVARRHGATPAQIRLAWTLHQGPHVLAIPGTGNPDHLVENVAAGALRLTAEDLALLASSAAV
;
A
#
# COMPACT_ATOMS: atom_id res chain seq x y z
N MET A 1 5.90 -37.60 -9.47
CA MET A 1 6.52 -36.48 -8.74
C MET A 1 5.84 -35.20 -9.23
N MET A 2 4.90 -34.64 -8.45
CA MET A 2 4.33 -33.33 -8.79
C MET A 2 5.38 -32.27 -8.46
N PRO A 3 5.63 -31.28 -9.35
CA PRO A 3 6.52 -30.17 -9.03
C PRO A 3 5.98 -29.43 -7.79
N PRO A 4 6.85 -28.81 -6.97
CA PRO A 4 6.38 -27.97 -5.87
C PRO A 4 5.45 -26.91 -6.44
N SER A 5 4.24 -26.83 -5.89
CA SER A 5 3.24 -25.84 -6.30
C SER A 5 3.87 -24.46 -6.24
N SER A 6 3.92 -23.75 -7.37
CA SER A 6 4.41 -22.39 -7.43
C SER A 6 3.73 -21.54 -6.35
N PRO A 7 4.47 -20.69 -5.64
CA PRO A 7 3.87 -19.85 -4.62
C PRO A 7 2.76 -19.00 -5.25
N ARG A 8 1.72 -18.70 -4.46
CA ARG A 8 0.67 -17.78 -4.92
C ARG A 8 1.34 -16.45 -5.33
N PRO A 9 0.85 -15.75 -6.37
CA PRO A 9 1.47 -14.51 -6.87
C PRO A 9 1.76 -13.45 -5.79
N SER A 10 0.94 -13.40 -4.73
CA SER A 10 1.17 -12.50 -3.59
C SER A 10 2.36 -12.92 -2.70
N ALA A 11 2.61 -14.22 -2.54
CA ALA A 11 3.74 -14.71 -1.75
C ALA A 11 5.08 -14.44 -2.44
N GLU A 12 5.15 -14.60 -3.76
CA GLU A 12 6.32 -14.25 -4.57
C GLU A 12 6.64 -12.76 -4.45
N ARG A 13 5.62 -11.91 -4.53
CA ARG A 13 5.80 -10.46 -4.40
C ARG A 13 6.33 -10.04 -3.03
N HIS A 14 5.77 -10.58 -1.95
CA HIS A 14 6.30 -10.30 -0.61
C HIS A 14 7.74 -10.82 -0.43
N ALA A 15 8.10 -11.94 -1.06
CA ALA A 15 9.47 -12.44 -1.06
C ALA A 15 10.42 -11.50 -1.81
N PHE A 16 9.99 -10.97 -2.96
CA PHE A 16 10.75 -9.97 -3.71
C PHE A 16 10.97 -8.69 -2.90
N LEU A 17 9.92 -8.14 -2.28
CA LEU A 17 10.02 -6.98 -1.39
C LEU A 17 11.03 -7.21 -0.26
N ARG A 18 10.94 -8.34 0.45
CA ARG A 18 11.90 -8.69 1.50
C ARG A 18 13.34 -8.75 0.97
N SER A 19 13.55 -9.37 -0.19
CA SER A 19 14.86 -9.43 -0.83
C SER A 19 15.42 -8.05 -1.16
N CYS A 20 14.59 -7.08 -1.56
CA CYS A 20 15.03 -5.70 -1.74
C CYS A 20 15.53 -5.12 -0.40
N GLY A 21 14.77 -5.30 0.67
CA GLY A 21 15.17 -4.88 2.02
C GLY A 21 16.48 -5.49 2.50
N ASP A 22 16.64 -6.80 2.34
CA ASP A 22 17.85 -7.53 2.75
C ASP A 22 19.11 -7.06 2.00
N GLN A 23 18.93 -6.54 0.78
CA GLN A 23 20.01 -6.02 -0.06
C GLN A 23 20.20 -4.49 0.06
N GLY A 24 19.40 -3.80 0.88
CA GLY A 24 19.44 -2.34 0.98
C GLY A 24 18.98 -1.62 -0.29
N ILE A 25 18.17 -2.29 -1.12
CA ILE A 25 17.62 -1.74 -2.37
C ILE A 25 16.28 -1.06 -2.06
N ALA A 26 16.17 0.21 -2.41
CA ALA A 26 14.90 0.94 -2.32
C ALA A 26 13.87 0.36 -3.30
N PHE A 27 12.67 0.07 -2.81
CA PHE A 27 11.55 -0.37 -3.62
C PHE A 27 10.51 0.75 -3.74
N VAL A 28 10.15 1.10 -4.97
CA VAL A 28 9.20 2.18 -5.28
C VAL A 28 8.01 1.60 -6.06
N PRO A 29 6.87 1.29 -5.40
CA PRO A 29 5.72 0.71 -6.08
C PRO A 29 5.06 1.71 -7.02
N PHE A 30 4.67 1.21 -8.20
CA PHE A 30 3.81 1.95 -9.10
C PHE A 30 2.34 1.81 -8.70
N PHE A 31 1.54 2.86 -8.88
CA PHE A 31 0.13 2.94 -8.48
C PHE A 31 -0.15 2.81 -6.96
N ALA A 32 0.72 3.32 -6.09
CA ALA A 32 0.55 3.24 -4.62
C ALA A 32 -0.80 3.81 -4.09
N ILE A 33 -1.40 4.79 -4.78
CA ILE A 33 -2.73 5.33 -4.43
C ILE A 33 -3.86 4.56 -5.14
N ALA A 34 -3.75 4.32 -6.45
CA ALA A 34 -4.83 3.68 -7.21
C ALA A 34 -5.01 2.19 -6.83
N GLY A 35 -3.96 1.53 -6.36
CA GLY A 35 -3.95 0.11 -6.06
C GLY A 35 -4.39 -0.72 -7.28
N PRO A 36 -5.30 -1.69 -7.13
CA PRO A 36 -5.71 -2.57 -8.23
C PRO A 36 -6.42 -1.84 -9.39
N GLY A 37 -6.98 -0.65 -9.17
CA GLY A 37 -7.63 0.15 -10.21
C GLY A 37 -6.65 0.68 -11.27
N ARG A 38 -5.34 0.73 -10.98
CA ARG A 38 -4.27 1.14 -11.92
C ARG A 38 -4.63 2.44 -12.69
N GLU A 39 -4.92 2.30 -13.98
CA GLU A 39 -5.21 3.38 -14.93
C GLU A 39 -6.57 4.05 -14.67
N GLU A 40 -7.46 3.40 -13.91
CA GLU A 40 -8.71 3.99 -13.42
C GLU A 40 -8.48 5.09 -12.36
N GLY A 41 -7.24 5.18 -11.84
CA GLY A 41 -6.82 6.22 -10.91
C GLY A 41 -7.28 6.00 -9.47
N ALA A 42 -7.05 7.01 -8.63
CA ALA A 42 -7.34 6.99 -7.20
C ALA A 42 -8.84 6.86 -6.86
N THR A 43 -9.71 7.06 -7.86
CA THR A 43 -11.17 7.01 -7.75
C THR A 43 -11.78 5.69 -8.22
N GLY A 44 -10.97 4.71 -8.64
CA GLY A 44 -11.43 3.36 -8.99
C GLY A 44 -12.07 2.63 -7.80
N THR A 45 -12.48 1.38 -7.99
CA THR A 45 -13.21 0.60 -6.96
C THR A 45 -12.56 0.72 -5.58
N GLN A 46 -13.29 1.38 -4.67
CA GLN A 46 -12.86 1.58 -3.29
C GLN A 46 -13.09 0.29 -2.51
N SER A 47 -12.05 -0.17 -1.83
CA SER A 47 -12.15 -1.31 -0.94
C SER A 47 -12.88 -0.89 0.34
N GLU A 48 -13.96 -1.58 0.71
CA GLU A 48 -14.68 -1.34 1.97
C GLU A 48 -13.74 -1.37 3.19
N ALA A 49 -12.74 -2.27 3.17
CA ALA A 49 -11.70 -2.34 4.18
C ALA A 49 -10.87 -1.03 4.30
N VAL A 50 -10.50 -0.42 3.16
CA VAL A 50 -9.75 0.84 3.14
C VAL A 50 -10.63 1.97 3.69
N GLU A 51 -11.92 2.01 3.32
CA GLU A 51 -12.85 3.01 3.83
C GLU A 51 -13.10 2.86 5.33
N ALA A 52 -13.21 1.63 5.83
CA ALA A 52 -13.39 1.37 7.26
C ALA A 52 -12.19 1.88 8.08
N VAL A 53 -10.97 1.59 7.62
CA VAL A 53 -9.75 2.09 8.28
C VAL A 53 -9.65 3.61 8.14
N ALA A 54 -9.97 4.18 6.98
CA ALA A 54 -9.98 5.62 6.76
C ALA A 54 -10.89 6.34 7.76
N ARG A 55 -12.11 5.84 7.97
CA ARG A 55 -13.04 6.36 8.98
C ARG A 55 -12.49 6.25 10.41
N ARG A 56 -11.87 5.13 10.77
CA ARG A 56 -11.29 4.91 12.11
C ARG A 56 -10.19 5.92 12.43
N HIS A 57 -9.39 6.29 11.44
CA HIS A 57 -8.24 7.19 11.59
C HIS A 57 -8.56 8.66 11.26
N GLY A 58 -9.78 8.97 10.80
CA GLY A 58 -10.12 10.32 10.32
C GLY A 58 -9.27 10.75 9.13
N ALA A 59 -8.85 9.81 8.29
CA ALA A 59 -7.93 10.00 7.18
C ALA A 59 -8.63 9.74 5.84
N THR A 60 -8.03 10.15 4.73
CA THR A 60 -8.55 9.84 3.39
C THR A 60 -8.15 8.41 2.96
N PRO A 61 -8.92 7.74 2.08
CA PRO A 61 -8.54 6.43 1.54
C PRO A 61 -7.14 6.42 0.89
N ALA A 62 -6.75 7.51 0.24
CA ALA A 62 -5.41 7.66 -0.33
C ALA A 62 -4.32 7.63 0.74
N GLN A 63 -4.54 8.32 1.87
CA GLN A 63 -3.61 8.29 3.00
C GLN A 63 -3.48 6.88 3.59
N ILE A 64 -4.57 6.13 3.71
CA ILE A 64 -4.52 4.75 4.20
C ILE A 64 -3.70 3.85 3.28
N ARG A 65 -3.89 3.97 1.95
CA ARG A 65 -3.12 3.18 0.97
C ARG A 65 -1.63 3.54 0.99
N LEU A 66 -1.30 4.81 1.12
CA LEU A 66 0.08 5.27 1.27
C LEU A 66 0.70 4.77 2.58
N ALA A 67 0.00 4.90 3.71
CA ALA A 67 0.46 4.42 5.01
C ALA A 67 0.68 2.89 5.00
N TRP A 68 -0.23 2.13 4.38
CA TRP A 68 -0.08 0.68 4.19
C TRP A 68 1.14 0.32 3.34
N THR A 69 1.37 1.07 2.26
CA THR A 69 2.53 0.88 1.38
C THR A 69 3.83 1.10 2.14
N LEU A 70 3.94 2.22 2.86
CA LEU A 70 5.12 2.55 3.67
C LEU A 70 5.34 1.57 4.83
N HIS A 71 4.28 0.90 5.30
CA HIS A 71 4.39 -0.12 6.36
C HIS A 71 5.12 -1.39 5.91
N GLN A 72 5.25 -1.66 4.61
CA GLN A 72 5.88 -2.89 4.11
C GLN A 72 7.39 -2.98 4.43
N GLY A 73 8.02 -1.86 4.78
CA GLY A 73 9.38 -1.86 5.30
C GLY A 73 10.09 -0.51 5.10
N PRO A 74 11.21 -0.28 5.81
CA PRO A 74 11.96 0.98 5.72
C PRO A 74 12.60 1.24 4.34
N HIS A 75 12.69 0.21 3.50
CA HIS A 75 13.21 0.28 2.13
C HIS A 75 12.12 0.64 1.11
N VAL A 76 10.84 0.75 1.54
CA VAL A 76 9.73 1.05 0.64
C VAL A 76 9.46 2.56 0.64
N LEU A 77 9.48 3.15 -0.54
CA LEU A 77 9.27 4.58 -0.76
C LEU A 77 8.05 4.79 -1.66
N ALA A 78 7.12 5.65 -1.26
CA ALA A 78 5.99 6.04 -2.09
C ALA A 78 6.24 7.41 -2.74
N ILE A 79 5.95 7.52 -4.05
CA ILE A 79 6.07 8.76 -4.84
C ILE A 79 4.70 9.19 -5.40
N PRO A 80 3.74 9.57 -4.54
CA PRO A 80 2.41 9.95 -5.00
C PRO A 80 2.47 11.24 -5.83
N GLY A 81 2.08 11.13 -7.10
CA GLY A 81 1.94 12.30 -7.97
C GLY A 81 0.66 13.08 -7.66
N THR A 82 0.75 14.40 -7.57
CA THR A 82 -0.41 15.29 -7.48
C THR A 82 -0.07 16.68 -8.05
N GLY A 83 -1.04 17.29 -8.73
CA GLY A 83 -1.02 18.72 -9.07
C GLY A 83 -1.83 19.60 -8.11
N ASN A 84 -2.54 18.99 -7.15
CA ASN A 84 -3.35 19.69 -6.16
C ASN A 84 -2.54 19.86 -4.85
N PRO A 85 -2.34 21.08 -4.34
CA PRO A 85 -1.69 21.34 -3.05
C PRO A 85 -2.35 20.66 -1.84
N ASP A 86 -3.67 20.53 -1.82
CA ASP A 86 -4.36 19.90 -0.69
C ASP A 86 -4.02 18.40 -0.62
N HIS A 87 -4.00 17.73 -1.77
CA HIS A 87 -3.55 16.34 -1.86
C HIS A 87 -2.06 16.20 -1.51
N LEU A 88 -1.22 17.21 -1.77
CA LEU A 88 0.18 17.19 -1.36
C LEU A 88 0.28 17.14 0.17
N VAL A 89 -0.51 17.98 0.87
CA VAL A 89 -0.59 17.98 2.33
C VAL A 89 -1.06 16.62 2.85
N GLU A 90 -2.11 16.05 2.24
CA GLU A 90 -2.60 14.71 2.60
C GLU A 90 -1.54 13.62 2.41
N ASN A 91 -0.86 13.62 1.25
CA ASN A 91 0.18 12.66 0.90
C ASN A 91 1.33 12.67 1.92
N VAL A 92 1.76 13.86 2.34
CA VAL A 92 2.81 14.01 3.37
C VAL A 92 2.31 13.51 4.73
N ALA A 93 1.08 13.87 5.11
CA ALA A 93 0.49 13.44 6.37
C ALA A 93 0.31 11.92 6.48
N ALA A 94 0.19 11.20 5.36
CA ALA A 94 0.09 9.74 5.35
C ALA A 94 1.28 9.04 6.03
N GLY A 95 2.51 9.60 5.94
CA GLY A 95 3.70 9.04 6.59
C GLY A 95 3.67 9.11 8.12
N ALA A 96 2.82 9.96 8.69
CA ALA A 96 2.63 10.08 10.13
C ALA A 96 1.58 9.11 10.68
N LEU A 97 0.77 8.48 9.82
CA LEU A 97 -0.25 7.53 10.27
C LEU A 97 0.39 6.31 10.93
N ARG A 98 -0.28 5.81 11.97
CA ARG A 98 0.12 4.63 12.73
C ARG A 98 -1.04 3.64 12.68
N LEU A 99 -1.00 2.76 11.68
CA LEU A 99 -2.00 1.71 11.51
C LEU A 99 -1.84 0.67 12.62
N THR A 100 -2.95 0.25 13.22
CA THR A 100 -2.95 -0.78 14.26
C THR A 100 -2.79 -2.18 13.65
N ALA A 101 -2.43 -3.18 14.45
CA ALA A 101 -2.34 -4.57 13.97
C ALA A 101 -3.66 -5.07 13.36
N GLU A 102 -4.79 -4.61 13.88
CA GLU A 102 -6.12 -4.90 13.35
C GLU A 102 -6.33 -4.26 11.97
N ASP A 103 -5.96 -3.00 11.81
CA ASP A 103 -6.06 -2.31 10.52
C ASP A 103 -5.17 -2.98 9.47
N LEU A 104 -3.95 -3.35 9.85
CA LEU A 104 -3.01 -4.05 8.98
C LEU A 104 -3.54 -5.42 8.55
N ALA A 105 -4.13 -6.18 9.48
CA ALA A 105 -4.75 -7.47 9.16
C ALA A 105 -5.94 -7.30 8.20
N LEU A 106 -6.76 -6.28 8.42
CA LEU A 106 -7.89 -5.96 7.56
C LEU A 106 -7.43 -5.58 6.15
N LEU A 107 -6.43 -4.69 6.04
CA LEU A 107 -5.88 -4.23 4.76
C LEU A 107 -5.12 -5.33 4.01
N ALA A 108 -4.45 -6.25 4.70
CA ALA A 108 -3.75 -7.37 4.05
C ALA A 108 -4.68 -8.26 3.20
N SER A 109 -5.98 -8.28 3.53
CA SER A 109 -6.97 -9.04 2.78
C SER A 109 -7.45 -8.35 1.49
N SER A 110 -7.19 -7.05 1.36
CA SER A 110 -7.79 -6.20 0.31
C SER A 110 -6.80 -5.34 -0.48
N ALA A 111 -5.61 -5.06 0.06
CA ALA A 111 -4.63 -4.16 -0.53
C ALA A 111 -3.45 -4.95 -1.12
N ALA A 112 -3.33 -4.91 -2.44
CA ALA A 112 -2.10 -5.31 -3.11
C ALA A 112 -1.07 -4.17 -3.00
N VAL A 113 0.09 -4.45 -2.43
CA VAL A 113 1.34 -3.71 -2.73
C VAL A 113 2.04 -4.42 -3.87
#